data_AF-A0A7C1N1E3-F1
#
_entry.id   AF-A0A7C1N1E3-F1
#
_cell.length_a   1.000
_cell.length_b   1.000
_cell.length_c   1.000
_cell.angle_alpha   90.00
_cell.angle_beta   90.00
_cell.angle_gamma   90.00
#
_symmetry.space_group_name_H-M   'P 1'
#
loop_
_entity.id
_entity.type
_entity.pdbx_description
1 polymer ?
#
loop_
_entity_poly.entity_id
_entity_poly.type
_entity_poly.pdbx_seq_one_letter_code
_entity_poly.pdbx_strand_id
1 'polypeptide(L)'
;MPGWSLNRGLIMPGRKQCSKDMTWGSLPKVMGKAWSSPAGINSISVRTGRRRSGRCLKVKANGCIWRMKRKNRPDLIRRKQKGLYYEPSGAIAAAATTSLPEEVGGVRNWDYRYTWVRDASFTLQALFNLGHLSETEGYLRWIERLLSEHGAARMQIMYGLRGEENLPEEELSHLDGYKGSRPVRIGNEAAKQRQLDIYGELLDSALKLSRYVGKVDSEIWPFLRGICNHVVDHWKDRDSGIWEVRGGPFHFVYSKVMCWVALDRGIIIAKRYGFPADIKKWERTRDKIKEEVLEKGWNEKKQAFVQHYDTDALDSSNLLLPVLGFLPFDDQRVVSTVEAIRRELDHEGFLYRYAGD
;
A
#
# COMPACT_ATOMS: atom_id res chain seq x y z
N MET A 1 43.33 -20.21 -14.96
CA MET A 1 43.21 -21.57 -14.38
C MET A 1 44.34 -21.78 -13.40
N PRO A 2 44.19 -22.58 -12.32
CA PRO A 2 42.97 -23.22 -11.80
C PRO A 2 42.66 -22.69 -10.37
N GLY A 3 41.48 -22.78 -9.77
CA GLY A 3 40.29 -23.59 -10.02
C GLY A 3 39.78 -24.07 -8.67
N TRP A 4 38.65 -23.55 -8.19
CA TRP A 4 37.87 -24.19 -7.13
C TRP A 4 36.38 -24.11 -7.49
N SER A 5 35.90 -25.24 -7.99
CA SER A 5 34.50 -25.62 -8.06
C SER A 5 34.03 -26.03 -6.65
N LEU A 6 32.80 -25.66 -6.29
CA LEU A 6 31.99 -26.51 -5.42
C LEU A 6 30.51 -26.26 -5.68
N ASN A 7 30.03 -27.15 -6.54
CA ASN A 7 28.67 -27.54 -6.77
C ASN A 7 28.06 -28.06 -5.45
N ARG A 8 26.95 -27.49 -4.98
CA ARG A 8 25.98 -28.21 -4.14
C ARG A 8 24.58 -27.89 -4.63
N GLY A 9 23.99 -28.89 -5.29
CA GLY A 9 22.64 -28.84 -5.82
C GLY A 9 21.59 -28.72 -4.72
N LEU A 10 20.63 -27.84 -4.96
CA LEU A 10 19.29 -27.93 -4.38
C LEU A 10 18.43 -28.70 -5.39
N ILE A 11 18.13 -29.94 -5.03
CA ILE A 11 17.20 -30.82 -5.74
C ILE A 11 15.81 -30.19 -5.63
N MET A 12 15.29 -29.67 -6.75
CA MET A 12 13.89 -29.29 -6.90
C MET A 12 13.04 -30.57 -7.02
N PRO A 13 11.99 -30.77 -6.23
CA PRO A 13 11.01 -31.82 -6.50
C PRO A 13 10.26 -31.51 -7.81
N GLY A 14 10.20 -32.51 -8.69
CA GLY A 14 9.74 -32.38 -10.07
C GLY A 14 8.36 -31.75 -10.26
N ARG A 15 8.26 -30.89 -11.28
CA ARG A 15 6.99 -30.46 -11.88
C ARG A 15 6.34 -31.66 -12.55
N LYS A 16 5.19 -32.11 -12.05
CA LYS A 16 4.26 -32.88 -12.89
C LYS A 16 3.61 -31.92 -13.87
N GLN A 17 3.95 -32.15 -15.14
CA GLN A 17 3.33 -31.56 -16.31
C GLN A 17 1.93 -32.16 -16.43
N CYS A 18 0.87 -31.41 -16.10
CA CYS A 18 -0.49 -31.78 -16.48
C CYS A 18 -0.77 -31.17 -17.85
N SER A 19 -1.07 -32.07 -18.79
CA SER A 19 -1.40 -31.83 -20.17
C SER A 19 -2.53 -30.81 -20.34
N LYS A 20 -2.42 -30.04 -21.43
CA LYS A 20 -3.55 -29.38 -22.09
C LYS A 20 -4.64 -30.41 -22.34
N ASP A 21 -5.87 -30.05 -22.00
CA ASP A 21 -7.12 -30.33 -22.72
C ASP A 21 -8.30 -30.22 -21.74
N MET A 22 -8.91 -29.03 -21.68
CA MET A 22 -10.31 -28.92 -21.32
C MET A 22 -10.92 -27.76 -22.11
N THR A 23 -11.60 -28.15 -23.17
CA THR A 23 -12.47 -27.33 -24.00
C THR A 23 -13.65 -26.82 -23.18
N TRP A 24 -14.02 -25.56 -23.43
CA TRP A 24 -15.25 -24.96 -22.93
C TRP A 24 -16.45 -25.65 -23.57
N GLY A 25 -17.22 -26.41 -22.79
CA GLY A 25 -18.44 -27.06 -23.27
C GLY A 25 -19.32 -27.58 -22.14
N SER A 26 -20.58 -27.14 -22.14
CA SER A 26 -21.74 -27.64 -21.38
C SER A 26 -21.93 -27.21 -19.92
N LEU A 27 -22.61 -26.06 -19.75
CA LEU A 27 -23.43 -25.73 -18.58
C LEU A 27 -24.79 -26.47 -18.68
N PRO A 28 -25.27 -27.16 -17.63
CA PRO A 28 -26.68 -27.48 -17.52
C PRO A 28 -27.44 -26.35 -16.81
N LYS A 29 -28.45 -25.82 -17.51
CA LYS A 29 -29.52 -24.97 -16.98
C LYS A 29 -30.24 -25.68 -15.83
N VAL A 30 -30.20 -25.13 -14.62
CA VAL A 30 -31.27 -25.30 -13.62
C VAL A 30 -31.46 -23.97 -12.88
N MET A 31 -32.09 -23.01 -13.54
CA MET A 31 -32.87 -21.95 -12.90
C MET A 31 -34.33 -22.21 -13.24
N GLY A 32 -35.17 -22.34 -12.23
CA GLY A 32 -36.62 -22.35 -12.42
C GLY A 32 -37.36 -23.13 -11.34
N LYS A 33 -38.15 -22.38 -10.55
CA LYS A 33 -39.20 -22.80 -9.61
C LYS A 33 -38.77 -23.14 -8.18
N ALA A 34 -38.81 -22.13 -7.32
CA ALA A 34 -39.28 -22.24 -5.94
C ALA A 34 -39.47 -20.84 -5.34
N TRP A 35 -40.47 -20.08 -5.81
CA TRP A 35 -40.98 -18.89 -5.13
C TRP A 35 -42.51 -18.99 -5.15
N SER A 36 -43.05 -19.75 -4.19
CA SER A 36 -44.48 -19.76 -3.85
C SER A 36 -44.73 -20.58 -2.58
N SER A 37 -44.58 -19.94 -1.41
CA SER A 37 -45.48 -20.03 -0.23
C SER A 37 -44.78 -19.67 1.08
N PRO A 38 -45.45 -18.92 2.00
CA PRO A 38 -44.84 -18.38 3.20
C PRO A 38 -45.07 -19.29 4.41
N ALA A 39 -44.14 -20.20 4.69
CA ALA A 39 -43.98 -20.80 6.02
C ALA A 39 -42.65 -21.58 6.07
N GLY A 40 -41.76 -21.23 7.02
CA GLY A 40 -40.64 -22.10 7.37
C GLY A 40 -39.25 -21.64 6.93
N ILE A 41 -38.89 -20.37 7.13
CA ILE A 41 -37.47 -19.97 7.22
C ILE A 41 -37.13 -19.85 8.69
N ASN A 42 -36.65 -20.92 9.33
CA ASN A 42 -35.86 -20.80 10.55
C ASN A 42 -34.97 -22.03 10.77
N SER A 43 -33.68 -21.76 11.03
CA SER A 43 -32.59 -22.67 11.45
C SER A 43 -31.72 -23.40 10.40
N ILE A 44 -32.19 -23.76 9.20
CA ILE A 44 -31.36 -24.51 8.22
C ILE A 44 -30.48 -23.60 7.34
N SER A 45 -30.93 -22.39 6.98
CA SER A 45 -30.17 -21.46 6.12
C SER A 45 -28.97 -20.83 6.84
N VAL A 46 -29.08 -20.57 8.15
CA VAL A 46 -27.99 -19.95 8.94
C VAL A 46 -26.85 -20.94 9.20
N ARG A 47 -27.15 -22.22 9.46
CA ARG A 47 -26.12 -23.25 9.68
C ARG A 47 -25.37 -23.62 8.40
N THR A 48 -26.08 -23.71 7.27
CA THR A 48 -25.46 -23.96 5.96
C THR A 48 -24.67 -22.75 5.48
N GLY A 49 -25.18 -21.53 5.70
CA GLY A 49 -24.46 -20.27 5.49
C GLY A 49 -23.16 -20.17 6.31
N ARG A 50 -23.21 -20.40 7.63
CA ARG A 50 -22.01 -20.42 8.50
C ARG A 50 -21.00 -21.50 8.12
N ARG A 51 -21.46 -22.69 7.73
CA ARG A 51 -20.56 -23.78 7.30
C ARG A 51 -19.93 -23.51 5.93
N ARG A 52 -20.61 -22.80 5.03
CA ARG A 52 -20.08 -22.39 3.71
C ARG A 52 -19.13 -21.20 3.84
N SER A 53 -19.49 -20.16 4.60
CA SER A 53 -18.59 -19.02 4.87
C SER A 53 -17.34 -19.46 5.65
N GLY A 54 -17.51 -20.30 6.68
CA GLY A 54 -16.40 -20.89 7.43
C GLY A 54 -15.50 -21.80 6.61
N ARG A 55 -16.05 -22.56 5.64
CA ARG A 55 -15.24 -23.35 4.69
C ARG A 55 -14.54 -22.47 3.68
N CYS A 56 -15.18 -21.44 3.12
CA CYS A 56 -14.55 -20.53 2.16
C CYS A 56 -13.37 -19.77 2.81
N LEU A 57 -13.55 -19.25 4.02
CA LEU A 57 -12.49 -18.64 4.82
C LEU A 57 -11.36 -19.62 5.13
N LYS A 58 -11.66 -20.90 5.43
CA LYS A 58 -10.64 -21.95 5.67
C LYS A 58 -9.91 -22.40 4.39
N VAL A 59 -10.58 -22.48 3.25
CA VAL A 59 -9.98 -22.90 1.97
C VAL A 59 -9.07 -21.78 1.44
N LYS A 60 -9.52 -20.52 1.46
CA LYS A 60 -8.67 -19.36 1.19
C LYS A 60 -7.54 -19.21 2.21
N ALA A 61 -7.66 -19.88 3.36
CA ALA A 61 -6.65 -19.90 4.40
C ALA A 61 -5.52 -20.96 4.20
N ASN A 62 -5.67 -21.93 3.32
CA ASN A 62 -4.72 -23.05 3.26
C ASN A 62 -3.71 -22.99 2.09
N GLY A 63 -3.71 -21.93 1.29
CA GLY A 63 -2.82 -21.78 0.12
C GLY A 63 -1.41 -21.22 0.38
N CYS A 64 -0.94 -21.16 1.64
CA CYS A 64 0.32 -20.48 2.00
C CYS A 64 1.43 -21.47 2.35
N ILE A 65 2.65 -21.21 1.85
CA ILE A 65 3.82 -22.10 1.95
C ILE A 65 4.74 -21.78 3.15
N TRP A 66 4.54 -20.65 3.85
CA TRP A 66 5.42 -20.24 4.96
C TRP A 66 4.89 -20.62 6.35
N ARG A 67 5.51 -21.63 6.97
CA ARG A 67 5.31 -22.00 8.38
C ARG A 67 6.25 -21.17 9.27
N MET A 68 5.85 -19.95 9.64
CA MET A 68 6.52 -19.26 10.75
C MET A 68 6.22 -20.01 12.06
N LYS A 69 7.27 -20.45 12.76
CA LYS A 69 7.20 -21.04 14.12
C LYS A 69 6.88 -19.95 15.16
N ARG A 70 5.72 -19.28 15.07
CA ARG A 70 5.12 -18.54 16.19
C ARG A 70 3.61 -18.77 16.15
N LYS A 71 3.14 -19.66 17.04
CA LYS A 71 1.71 -19.84 17.34
C LYS A 71 1.19 -18.50 17.88
N ASN A 72 0.23 -17.88 17.17
CA ASN A 72 -0.88 -17.05 17.70
C ASN A 72 -1.22 -15.69 17.05
N ARG A 73 -0.68 -15.26 15.89
CA ARG A 73 -1.19 -14.03 15.23
C ARG A 73 -1.39 -13.98 13.70
N PRO A 74 -0.91 -14.92 12.85
CA PRO A 74 -1.09 -14.79 11.40
C PRO A 74 -2.56 -14.81 10.94
N ASP A 75 -3.40 -15.64 11.57
CA ASP A 75 -4.78 -15.86 11.14
C ASP A 75 -5.71 -14.66 11.38
N LEU A 76 -5.42 -13.83 12.38
CA LEU A 76 -6.23 -12.64 12.70
C LEU A 76 -5.95 -11.50 11.71
N ILE A 77 -4.67 -11.23 11.44
CA ILE A 77 -4.22 -10.22 10.47
C ILE A 77 -4.78 -10.58 9.09
N ARG A 78 -4.68 -11.84 8.73
CA ARG A 78 -5.17 -12.40 7.47
C ARG A 78 -6.67 -12.20 7.25
N ARG A 79 -7.50 -12.51 8.25
CA ARG A 79 -8.96 -12.41 8.10
C ARG A 79 -9.43 -10.96 7.98
N LYS A 80 -8.77 -10.05 8.69
CA LYS A 80 -9.12 -8.62 8.65
C LYS A 80 -8.75 -7.99 7.31
N GLN A 81 -7.50 -8.16 6.84
CA GLN A 81 -7.07 -7.57 5.56
C GLN A 81 -7.81 -8.15 4.35
N LYS A 82 -8.08 -9.46 4.32
CA LYS A 82 -8.90 -10.05 3.25
C LYS A 82 -10.36 -9.56 3.24
N GLY A 83 -10.87 -9.08 4.37
CA GLY A 83 -12.21 -8.51 4.45
C GLY A 83 -12.34 -7.15 3.75
N LEU A 84 -11.21 -6.48 3.49
CA LEU A 84 -11.15 -5.18 2.83
C LEU A 84 -10.85 -5.28 1.33
N TYR A 85 -10.53 -6.47 0.83
CA TYR A 85 -10.27 -6.72 -0.59
C TYR A 85 -11.59 -6.80 -1.37
N TYR A 86 -11.78 -5.88 -2.31
CA TYR A 86 -12.91 -5.84 -3.22
C TYR A 86 -12.60 -6.65 -4.47
N GLU A 87 -12.96 -7.93 -4.43
CA GLU A 87 -12.63 -8.92 -5.45
C GLU A 87 -12.99 -8.53 -6.89
N PRO A 88 -14.12 -7.87 -7.18
CA PRO A 88 -14.48 -7.54 -8.57
C PRO A 88 -13.47 -6.62 -9.27
N SER A 89 -12.82 -5.72 -8.55
CA SER A 89 -11.85 -4.79 -9.15
C SER A 89 -10.41 -5.14 -8.82
N GLY A 90 -10.16 -5.70 -7.62
CA GLY A 90 -8.83 -5.88 -7.04
C GLY A 90 -8.43 -4.78 -6.03
N ALA A 91 -9.27 -3.76 -5.85
CA ALA A 91 -9.03 -2.68 -4.90
C ALA A 91 -9.06 -3.15 -3.44
N ILE A 92 -8.38 -2.41 -2.55
CA ILE A 92 -8.33 -2.70 -1.11
C ILE A 92 -8.80 -1.44 -0.37
N ALA A 93 -9.92 -1.54 0.34
CA ALA A 93 -10.39 -0.43 1.17
C ALA A 93 -9.40 -0.16 2.32
N ALA A 94 -9.18 1.11 2.66
CA ALA A 94 -8.38 1.49 3.82
C ALA A 94 -9.02 0.98 5.12
N ALA A 95 -10.35 1.15 5.26
CA ALA A 95 -11.14 0.51 6.30
C ALA A 95 -12.62 0.32 5.89
N ALA A 96 -13.31 -0.61 6.54
CA ALA A 96 -14.75 -0.83 6.34
C ALA A 96 -15.60 0.11 7.22
N THR A 97 -15.17 1.35 7.40
CA THR A 97 -15.74 2.30 8.36
C THR A 97 -15.83 3.69 7.76
N THR A 98 -16.85 4.43 8.18
CA THR A 98 -16.97 5.86 7.92
C THR A 98 -17.31 6.59 9.21
N SER A 99 -16.80 7.81 9.36
CA SER A 99 -17.14 8.73 10.45
C SER A 99 -16.89 8.20 11.86
N LEU A 100 -15.95 7.25 12.01
CA LEU A 100 -15.45 6.91 13.32
C LEU A 100 -14.41 7.97 13.72
N PRO A 101 -14.53 8.54 14.93
CA PRO A 101 -13.69 9.66 15.34
C PRO A 101 -12.27 9.20 15.70
N GLU A 102 -11.25 9.98 15.32
CA GLU A 102 -9.88 9.84 15.84
C GLU A 102 -9.87 10.03 17.37
N GLU A 103 -10.70 10.95 17.87
CA GLU A 103 -10.93 11.20 19.31
C GLU A 103 -12.42 11.38 19.57
N VAL A 104 -13.00 10.69 20.56
CA VAL A 104 -14.43 10.79 20.87
C VAL A 104 -14.82 12.25 21.17
N GLY A 105 -15.82 12.76 20.45
CA GLY A 105 -16.25 14.16 20.51
C GLY A 105 -15.50 15.09 19.55
N GLY A 106 -14.41 14.62 18.95
CA GLY A 106 -13.62 15.35 17.96
C GLY A 106 -14.27 15.41 16.57
N VAL A 107 -13.68 16.25 15.72
CA VAL A 107 -14.19 16.57 14.37
C VAL A 107 -13.52 15.77 13.25
N ARG A 108 -12.44 15.03 13.57
CA ARG A 108 -11.65 14.20 12.65
C ARG A 108 -12.30 12.82 12.47
N ASN A 109 -13.34 12.78 11.64
CA ASN A 109 -14.24 11.63 11.49
C ASN A 109 -14.36 11.28 10.00
N TRP A 110 -13.39 10.57 9.41
CA TRP A 110 -13.31 10.42 7.95
C TRP A 110 -14.02 9.19 7.40
N ASP A 111 -14.36 9.22 6.12
CA ASP A 111 -14.79 8.04 5.37
C ASP A 111 -13.57 7.30 4.81
N TYR A 112 -13.35 6.07 5.31
CA TYR A 112 -12.19 5.24 4.94
C TYR A 112 -12.57 4.08 4.01
N ARG A 113 -13.80 4.07 3.47
CA ARG A 113 -14.29 2.98 2.60
C ARG A 113 -13.69 2.97 1.19
N TYR A 114 -12.75 3.87 0.93
CA TYR A 114 -12.05 4.05 -0.33
C TYR A 114 -10.70 3.33 -0.32
N THR A 115 -10.07 3.22 -1.48
CA THR A 115 -8.74 2.62 -1.63
C THR A 115 -7.69 3.73 -1.75
N TRP A 116 -6.87 3.90 -0.72
CA TRP A 116 -5.66 4.73 -0.81
C TRP A 116 -4.53 3.94 -1.45
N VAL A 117 -3.79 4.58 -2.34
CA VAL A 117 -2.65 3.96 -3.03
C VAL A 117 -1.60 3.49 -2.03
N ARG A 118 -1.32 4.30 -1.00
CA ARG A 118 -0.39 3.97 0.09
C ARG A 118 -0.88 2.79 0.93
N ASP A 119 -2.08 2.86 1.49
CA ASP A 119 -2.64 1.83 2.38
C ASP A 119 -2.72 0.47 1.71
N ALA A 120 -3.13 0.46 0.45
CA ALA A 120 -3.13 -0.73 -0.37
C ALA A 120 -1.70 -1.24 -0.61
N SER A 121 -0.72 -0.37 -0.88
CA SER A 121 0.69 -0.78 -1.03
C SER A 121 1.24 -1.45 0.23
N PHE A 122 0.97 -0.91 1.43
CA PHE A 122 1.34 -1.57 2.69
C PHE A 122 0.59 -2.89 2.91
N THR A 123 -0.71 -2.93 2.57
CA THR A 123 -1.49 -4.17 2.65
C THR A 123 -0.97 -5.23 1.70
N LEU A 124 -0.54 -4.84 0.49
CA LEU A 124 0.08 -5.75 -0.46
C LEU A 124 1.37 -6.33 0.05
N GLN A 125 2.22 -5.54 0.70
CA GLN A 125 3.45 -6.04 1.32
C GLN A 125 3.13 -7.08 2.40
N ALA A 126 2.12 -6.84 3.23
CA ALA A 126 1.68 -7.79 4.24
C ALA A 126 1.12 -9.08 3.62
N LEU A 127 0.22 -8.98 2.64
CA LEU A 127 -0.36 -10.12 1.92
C LEU A 127 0.70 -10.94 1.20
N PHE A 128 1.65 -10.26 0.57
CA PHE A 128 2.79 -10.86 -0.09
C PHE A 128 3.65 -11.69 0.87
N ASN A 129 4.01 -11.13 2.03
CA ASN A 129 4.77 -11.84 3.07
C ASN A 129 4.01 -13.05 3.64
N LEU A 130 2.68 -13.06 3.52
CA LEU A 130 1.82 -14.18 3.88
C LEU A 130 1.58 -15.17 2.72
N GLY A 131 2.08 -14.91 1.51
CA GLY A 131 1.92 -15.77 0.33
C GLY A 131 0.59 -15.59 -0.42
N HIS A 132 -0.09 -14.45 -0.26
CA HIS A 132 -1.35 -14.12 -0.94
C HIS A 132 -1.11 -13.31 -2.22
N LEU A 133 -0.64 -14.00 -3.25
CA LEU A 133 -0.18 -13.38 -4.51
C LEU A 133 -1.32 -12.93 -5.43
N SER A 134 -2.45 -13.65 -5.43
CA SER A 134 -3.60 -13.34 -6.29
C SER A 134 -4.16 -11.94 -6.02
N GLU A 135 -4.23 -11.55 -4.76
CA GLU A 135 -4.70 -10.23 -4.33
C GLU A 135 -3.70 -9.13 -4.73
N THR A 136 -2.39 -9.41 -4.64
CA THR A 136 -1.33 -8.49 -5.10
C THR A 136 -1.38 -8.24 -6.60
N GLU A 137 -1.50 -9.31 -7.39
CA GLU A 137 -1.65 -9.16 -8.83
C GLU A 137 -2.95 -8.46 -9.22
N GLY A 138 -4.05 -8.76 -8.52
CA GLY A 138 -5.34 -8.11 -8.73
C GLY A 138 -5.28 -6.60 -8.54
N TYR A 139 -4.65 -6.16 -7.45
CA TYR A 139 -4.47 -4.73 -7.16
C TYR A 139 -3.55 -4.03 -8.18
N LEU A 140 -2.41 -4.63 -8.54
CA LEU A 140 -1.52 -4.00 -9.51
C LEU A 140 -2.17 -3.85 -10.89
N ARG A 141 -2.93 -4.87 -11.35
CA ARG A 141 -3.74 -4.76 -12.57
C ARG A 141 -4.82 -3.68 -12.45
N TRP A 142 -5.39 -3.48 -11.27
CA TRP A 142 -6.38 -2.43 -11.04
C TRP A 142 -5.76 -1.03 -11.16
N ILE A 143 -4.62 -0.81 -10.50
CA ILE A 143 -3.83 0.43 -10.62
C ILE A 143 -3.38 0.68 -12.06
N GLU A 144 -2.90 -0.35 -12.76
CA GLU A 144 -2.51 -0.26 -14.16
C GLU A 144 -3.68 0.19 -15.06
N ARG A 145 -4.88 -0.37 -14.87
CA ARG A 145 -6.07 0.03 -15.63
C ARG A 145 -6.43 1.50 -15.39
N LEU A 146 -6.49 1.93 -14.12
CA LEU A 146 -6.78 3.33 -13.77
C LEU A 146 -5.78 4.29 -14.43
N LEU A 147 -4.52 3.90 -14.51
CA LEU A 147 -3.44 4.78 -14.97
C LEU A 147 -3.22 4.71 -16.48
N SER A 148 -3.65 3.63 -17.14
CA SER A 148 -3.70 3.55 -18.59
C SER A 148 -4.69 4.57 -19.18
N GLU A 149 -5.73 4.92 -18.43
CA GLU A 149 -6.74 5.91 -18.82
C GLU A 149 -6.27 7.36 -18.58
N HIS A 150 -5.49 7.62 -17.53
CA HIS A 150 -5.25 8.99 -17.03
C HIS A 150 -3.77 9.44 -17.03
N GLY A 151 -2.83 8.49 -17.10
CA GLY A 151 -1.39 8.74 -16.97
C GLY A 151 -0.97 9.09 -15.53
N ALA A 152 0.34 9.02 -15.25
CA ALA A 152 0.90 9.23 -13.91
C ALA A 152 0.63 10.64 -13.33
N ALA A 153 0.48 11.64 -14.20
CA ALA A 153 0.27 13.04 -13.79
C ALA A 153 -1.13 13.31 -13.22
N ARG A 154 -2.12 12.46 -13.53
CA ARG A 154 -3.49 12.57 -13.03
C ARG A 154 -3.81 11.53 -11.95
N MET A 155 -2.78 10.88 -11.40
CA MET A 155 -2.96 9.92 -10.33
C MET A 155 -3.45 10.64 -9.07
N GLN A 156 -4.58 10.16 -8.54
CA GLN A 156 -5.09 10.58 -7.24
C GLN A 156 -4.50 9.69 -6.16
N ILE A 157 -4.50 10.19 -4.93
CA ILE A 157 -4.04 9.43 -3.76
C ILE A 157 -5.01 8.30 -3.39
N MET A 158 -6.28 8.44 -3.78
CA MET A 158 -7.36 7.54 -3.45
C MET A 158 -8.46 7.52 -4.50
N TYR A 159 -9.20 6.41 -4.53
CA TYR A 159 -10.30 6.16 -5.45
C TYR A 159 -11.43 5.38 -4.77
N GLY A 160 -12.62 5.43 -5.36
CA GLY A 160 -13.66 4.44 -5.10
C GLY A 160 -13.20 3.03 -5.44
N LEU A 161 -13.80 2.01 -4.81
CA LEU A 161 -13.39 0.62 -5.02
C LEU A 161 -13.63 0.13 -6.45
N ARG A 162 -14.44 0.83 -7.24
CA ARG A 162 -14.65 0.53 -8.67
C ARG A 162 -13.88 1.49 -9.58
N GLY A 163 -13.08 2.40 -9.01
CA GLY A 163 -12.29 3.38 -9.75
C GLY A 163 -12.89 4.79 -9.77
N GLU A 164 -13.92 5.07 -8.99
CA GLU A 164 -14.53 6.39 -8.95
C GLU A 164 -13.52 7.46 -8.50
N GLU A 165 -13.34 8.51 -9.30
CA GLU A 165 -12.40 9.61 -9.01
C GLU A 165 -13.03 10.73 -8.17
N ASN A 166 -14.30 11.03 -8.42
CA ASN A 166 -15.02 12.08 -7.73
C ASN A 166 -15.61 11.55 -6.42
N LEU A 167 -15.01 11.94 -5.29
CA LEU A 167 -15.36 11.49 -3.95
C LEU A 167 -15.81 12.67 -3.06
N PRO A 168 -16.88 13.40 -3.44
CA PRO A 168 -17.27 14.63 -2.76
C PRO A 168 -17.62 14.36 -1.31
N GLU A 169 -17.10 15.21 -0.41
CA GLU A 169 -17.45 15.12 1.01
C GLU A 169 -18.82 15.73 1.28
N GLU A 170 -19.67 15.00 2.00
CA GLU A 170 -21.00 15.41 2.43
C GLU A 170 -21.18 15.16 3.92
N GLU A 171 -21.57 16.19 4.67
CA GLU A 171 -21.92 16.07 6.08
C GLU A 171 -23.40 15.68 6.26
N LEU A 172 -23.62 14.58 6.99
CA LEU A 172 -24.92 14.02 7.30
C LEU A 172 -25.41 14.54 8.67
N SER A 173 -25.86 15.79 8.70
CA SER A 173 -26.28 16.49 9.93
C SER A 173 -27.44 15.83 10.68
N HIS A 174 -28.22 14.99 10.00
CA HIS A 174 -29.33 14.21 10.57
C HIS A 174 -28.88 13.01 11.41
N LEU A 175 -27.59 12.70 11.45
CA LEU A 175 -27.02 11.61 12.25
C LEU A 175 -26.30 12.14 13.49
N ASP A 176 -26.41 11.42 14.60
CA ASP A 176 -25.77 11.80 15.88
C ASP A 176 -24.29 11.47 15.94
N GLY A 177 -23.84 10.53 15.10
CA GLY A 177 -22.46 10.06 15.08
C GLY A 177 -22.08 9.16 16.26
N TYR A 178 -20.92 8.52 16.15
CA TYR A 178 -20.48 7.54 17.14
C TYR A 178 -20.20 8.23 18.48
N LYS A 179 -20.93 7.83 19.54
CA LYS A 179 -20.86 8.46 20.87
C LYS A 179 -21.08 9.99 20.82
N GLY A 180 -21.92 10.48 19.91
CA GLY A 180 -22.18 11.91 19.74
C GLY A 180 -21.07 12.68 19.01
N SER A 181 -20.06 11.99 18.47
CA SER A 181 -18.96 12.62 17.74
C SER A 181 -19.43 13.09 16.37
N ARG A 182 -19.32 14.40 16.13
CA ARG A 182 -19.78 15.07 14.90
C ARG A 182 -18.62 15.81 14.22
N PRO A 183 -18.69 16.01 12.89
CA PRO A 183 -19.78 15.61 12.00
C PRO A 183 -19.71 14.12 11.62
N VAL A 184 -20.82 13.58 11.15
CA VAL A 184 -20.85 12.36 10.34
C VAL A 184 -20.71 12.80 8.90
N ARG A 185 -19.75 12.26 8.16
CA ARG A 185 -19.47 12.58 6.76
C ARG A 185 -19.28 11.34 5.91
N ILE A 186 -19.65 11.43 4.65
CA ILE A 186 -19.32 10.46 3.60
C ILE A 186 -18.49 11.17 2.54
N GLY A 187 -17.73 10.44 1.73
CA GLY A 187 -16.78 11.08 0.83
C GLY A 187 -15.47 11.46 1.53
N ASN A 188 -14.50 11.92 0.74
CA ASN A 188 -13.23 12.34 1.29
C ASN A 188 -12.51 13.29 0.33
N GLU A 189 -12.39 14.55 0.75
CA GLU A 189 -11.73 15.60 -0.04
C GLU A 189 -10.21 15.40 -0.18
N ALA A 190 -9.61 14.45 0.55
CA ALA A 190 -8.21 14.08 0.36
C ALA A 190 -7.94 13.59 -1.07
N ALA A 191 -8.95 13.10 -1.80
CA ALA A 191 -8.83 12.70 -3.21
C ALA A 191 -8.24 13.79 -4.13
N LYS A 192 -8.40 15.08 -3.78
CA LYS A 192 -7.88 16.22 -4.54
C LYS A 192 -6.46 16.64 -4.12
N GLN A 193 -5.95 16.07 -3.04
CA GLN A 193 -4.62 16.41 -2.52
C GLN A 193 -3.53 15.82 -3.40
N ARG A 194 -2.42 16.56 -3.49
CA ARG A 194 -1.17 16.02 -4.03
C ARG A 194 -0.38 15.38 -2.91
N GLN A 195 0.05 14.15 -3.12
CA GLN A 195 1.00 13.43 -2.28
C GLN A 195 2.04 12.79 -3.19
N LEU A 196 3.32 13.03 -2.91
CA LEU A 196 4.40 12.49 -3.73
C LEU A 196 4.83 11.09 -3.29
N ASP A 197 4.49 10.67 -2.07
CA ASP A 197 4.88 9.38 -1.52
C ASP A 197 4.30 8.19 -2.28
N ILE A 198 3.10 8.34 -2.85
CA ILE A 198 2.41 7.30 -3.61
C ILE A 198 3.25 6.73 -4.77
N TYR A 199 4.11 7.55 -5.38
CA TYR A 199 4.96 7.11 -6.50
C TYR A 199 6.01 6.11 -6.03
N GLY A 200 6.61 6.36 -4.87
CA GLY A 200 7.57 5.43 -4.26
C GLY A 200 6.90 4.15 -3.78
N GLU A 201 5.70 4.25 -3.20
CA GLU A 201 4.95 3.08 -2.69
C GLU A 201 4.62 2.08 -3.82
N LEU A 202 4.21 2.61 -4.98
CA LEU A 202 3.92 1.80 -6.16
C LEU A 202 5.17 1.12 -6.72
N LEU A 203 6.26 1.87 -6.88
CA LEU A 203 7.51 1.34 -7.45
C LEU A 203 8.19 0.35 -6.51
N ASP A 204 8.11 0.55 -5.19
CA ASP A 204 8.61 -0.38 -4.19
C ASP A 204 7.79 -1.67 -4.17
N SER A 205 6.45 -1.56 -4.25
CA SER A 205 5.54 -2.71 -4.42
C SER A 205 5.83 -3.49 -5.70
N ALA A 206 6.05 -2.80 -6.83
CA ALA A 206 6.41 -3.41 -8.09
C ALA A 206 7.75 -4.15 -8.01
N LEU A 207 8.78 -3.55 -7.40
CA LEU A 207 10.07 -4.24 -7.23
C LEU A 207 9.93 -5.48 -6.35
N LYS A 208 9.18 -5.40 -5.24
CA LYS A 208 8.94 -6.53 -4.34
C LYS A 208 8.23 -7.67 -5.05
N LEU A 209 7.16 -7.39 -5.80
CA LEU A 209 6.47 -8.41 -6.59
C LEU A 209 7.40 -9.03 -7.63
N SER A 210 8.17 -8.20 -8.35
CA SER A 210 9.09 -8.68 -9.39
C SER A 210 10.13 -9.67 -8.86
N ARG A 211 10.64 -9.44 -7.63
CA ARG A 211 11.60 -10.34 -6.97
C ARG A 211 11.01 -11.71 -6.69
N TYR A 212 9.71 -11.79 -6.48
CA TYR A 212 9.02 -13.04 -6.15
C TYR A 212 8.56 -13.79 -7.38
N VAL A 213 7.86 -13.11 -8.28
CA VAL A 213 7.33 -13.70 -9.52
C VAL A 213 8.46 -13.95 -10.52
N GLY A 214 9.58 -13.25 -10.36
CA GLY A 214 10.76 -13.36 -11.21
C GLY A 214 10.66 -12.55 -12.50
N LYS A 215 9.60 -11.75 -12.68
CA LYS A 215 9.38 -10.89 -13.85
C LYS A 215 8.58 -9.64 -13.50
N VAL A 216 8.67 -8.64 -14.36
CA VAL A 216 7.71 -7.55 -14.48
C VAL A 216 7.09 -7.68 -15.87
N ASP A 217 5.78 -7.51 -15.98
CA ASP A 217 5.13 -7.54 -17.27
C ASP A 217 5.61 -6.36 -18.13
N SER A 218 5.92 -6.63 -19.41
CA SER A 218 6.29 -5.57 -20.36
C SER A 218 5.16 -4.57 -20.56
N GLU A 219 3.90 -4.97 -20.34
CA GLU A 219 2.74 -4.08 -20.42
C GLU A 219 2.71 -3.06 -19.27
N ILE A 220 3.15 -3.47 -18.08
CA ILE A 220 3.23 -2.60 -16.88
C ILE A 220 4.43 -1.64 -16.96
N TRP A 221 5.48 -1.98 -17.71
CA TRP A 221 6.70 -1.18 -17.74
C TRP A 221 6.52 0.28 -18.20
N PRO A 222 5.85 0.56 -19.33
CA PRO A 222 5.57 1.94 -19.75
C PRO A 222 4.96 2.81 -18.65
N PHE A 223 4.10 2.21 -17.81
CA PHE A 223 3.49 2.86 -16.67
C PHE A 223 4.50 3.18 -15.56
N LEU A 224 5.28 2.20 -15.09
CA LEU A 224 6.32 2.42 -14.06
C LEU A 224 7.36 3.44 -14.52
N ARG A 225 7.72 3.41 -15.81
CA ARG A 225 8.57 4.41 -16.45
C ARG A 225 7.93 5.80 -16.45
N GLY A 226 6.64 5.88 -16.72
CA GLY A 226 5.86 7.11 -16.66
C GLY A 226 5.89 7.75 -15.27
N ILE A 227 5.73 6.96 -14.21
CA ILE A 227 5.89 7.44 -12.82
C ILE A 227 7.30 8.00 -12.59
N CYS A 228 8.35 7.25 -12.97
CA CYS A 228 9.72 7.71 -12.76
C CYS A 228 10.00 9.03 -13.49
N ASN A 229 9.52 9.17 -14.73
CA ASN A 229 9.64 10.43 -15.48
C ASN A 229 8.88 11.57 -14.80
N HIS A 230 7.65 11.32 -14.32
CA HIS A 230 6.88 12.30 -13.58
C HIS A 230 7.60 12.74 -12.29
N VAL A 231 8.17 11.80 -11.54
CA VAL A 231 8.97 12.11 -10.35
C VAL A 231 10.17 12.99 -10.71
N VAL A 232 10.86 12.72 -11.82
CA VAL A 232 12.00 13.56 -12.24
C VAL A 232 11.58 15.01 -12.44
N ASP A 233 10.39 15.25 -12.99
CA ASP A 233 9.92 16.58 -13.32
C ASP A 233 9.26 17.28 -12.11
N HIS A 234 8.71 16.53 -11.15
CA HIS A 234 7.86 17.06 -10.07
C HIS A 234 8.35 16.82 -8.63
N TRP A 235 9.47 16.14 -8.39
CA TRP A 235 9.92 15.86 -7.02
C TRP A 235 10.18 17.12 -6.18
N LYS A 236 10.35 18.29 -6.82
CA LYS A 236 10.52 19.58 -6.13
C LYS A 236 9.20 20.23 -5.71
N ASP A 237 8.05 19.70 -6.10
CA ASP A 237 6.75 20.27 -5.74
C ASP A 237 6.47 20.08 -4.24
N ARG A 238 5.73 20.99 -3.63
CA ARG A 238 5.20 20.81 -2.27
C ARG A 238 3.99 19.87 -2.32
N ASP A 239 3.79 19.09 -1.27
CA ASP A 239 2.71 18.10 -1.19
C ASP A 239 2.12 18.02 0.23
N SER A 240 1.09 17.20 0.44
CA SER A 240 0.32 17.16 1.69
C SER A 240 0.89 16.19 2.73
N GLY A 241 2.00 15.53 2.40
CA GLY A 241 2.65 14.53 3.25
C GLY A 241 1.82 13.26 3.44
N ILE A 242 2.43 12.27 4.10
CA ILE A 242 1.79 10.98 4.38
C ILE A 242 0.57 11.11 5.30
N TRP A 243 0.55 12.13 6.16
CA TRP A 243 -0.50 12.36 7.15
C TRP A 243 -1.58 13.33 6.72
N GLU A 244 -1.56 13.82 5.48
CA GLU A 244 -2.62 14.71 4.95
C GLU A 244 -2.80 15.97 5.80
N VAL A 245 -1.69 16.53 6.29
CA VAL A 245 -1.74 17.59 7.31
C VAL A 245 -2.40 18.84 6.74
N ARG A 246 -3.27 19.46 7.53
CA ARG A 246 -4.05 20.63 7.13
C ARG A 246 -3.27 21.96 7.15
N GLY A 247 -2.01 21.94 7.62
CA GLY A 247 -1.13 23.11 7.68
C GLY A 247 -0.66 23.66 6.33
N GLY A 248 -1.06 23.00 5.23
CA GLY A 248 -0.69 23.36 3.87
C GLY A 248 0.33 22.39 3.28
N PRO A 249 0.60 22.49 1.97
CA PRO A 249 1.58 21.64 1.33
C PRO A 249 2.99 22.07 1.76
N PHE A 250 3.91 21.14 2.02
CA PHE A 250 5.31 21.43 2.38
C PHE A 250 6.27 20.50 1.61
N HIS A 251 7.57 20.71 1.81
CA HIS A 251 8.59 19.75 1.39
C HIS A 251 8.79 18.72 2.51
N PHE A 252 7.89 17.74 2.60
CA PHE A 252 7.99 16.67 3.59
C PHE A 252 9.18 15.75 3.32
N VAL A 253 9.96 15.46 4.36
CA VAL A 253 11.16 14.60 4.24
C VAL A 253 10.78 13.23 3.71
N TYR A 254 9.75 12.61 4.30
CA TYR A 254 9.26 11.31 3.85
C TYR A 254 8.83 11.32 2.37
N SER A 255 8.08 12.35 1.95
CA SER A 255 7.66 12.49 0.54
C SER A 255 8.85 12.56 -0.42
N LYS A 256 9.91 13.31 -0.08
CA LYS A 256 11.13 13.38 -0.90
C LYS A 256 11.88 12.06 -0.92
N VAL A 257 11.99 11.38 0.22
CA VAL A 257 12.56 10.03 0.29
C VAL A 257 11.77 9.07 -0.59
N MET A 258 10.45 9.20 -0.67
CA MET A 258 9.63 8.33 -1.52
C MET A 258 9.77 8.65 -3.02
N CYS A 259 10.03 9.91 -3.40
CA CYS A 259 10.49 10.23 -4.75
C CYS A 259 11.85 9.56 -5.05
N TRP A 260 12.79 9.56 -4.09
CA TRP A 260 14.06 8.84 -4.21
C TRP A 260 13.84 7.33 -4.41
N VAL A 261 12.94 6.74 -3.61
CA VAL A 261 12.55 5.33 -3.72
C VAL A 261 12.00 5.05 -5.11
N ALA A 262 11.08 5.86 -5.63
CA ALA A 262 10.51 5.64 -6.95
C ALA A 262 11.58 5.49 -8.04
N LEU A 263 12.56 6.40 -8.06
CA LEU A 263 13.65 6.37 -9.02
C LEU A 263 14.60 5.19 -8.77
N ASP A 264 14.99 4.93 -7.52
CA ASP A 264 15.89 3.83 -7.18
C ASP A 264 15.31 2.47 -7.63
N ARG A 265 14.04 2.24 -7.31
CA ARG A 265 13.33 1.01 -7.68
C ARG A 265 13.12 0.91 -9.18
N GLY A 266 12.78 2.02 -9.85
CA GLY A 266 12.66 2.09 -11.30
C GLY A 266 13.96 1.73 -12.02
N ILE A 267 15.09 2.26 -11.55
CA ILE A 267 16.43 1.93 -12.08
C ILE A 267 16.73 0.44 -11.90
N ILE A 268 16.47 -0.13 -10.71
CA ILE A 268 16.71 -1.55 -10.44
C ILE A 268 15.88 -2.43 -11.39
N ILE A 269 14.59 -2.13 -11.54
CA ILE A 269 13.68 -2.88 -12.43
C ILE A 269 14.18 -2.80 -13.86
N ALA A 270 14.45 -1.59 -14.37
CA ALA A 270 14.89 -1.39 -15.73
C ALA A 270 16.19 -2.15 -16.07
N LYS A 271 17.21 -2.04 -15.21
CA LYS A 271 18.48 -2.73 -15.39
C LYS A 271 18.32 -4.26 -15.32
N ARG A 272 17.53 -4.75 -14.36
CA ARG A 272 17.35 -6.19 -14.15
C ARG A 272 16.67 -6.88 -15.33
N TYR A 273 15.68 -6.24 -15.93
CA TYR A 273 14.85 -6.83 -16.97
C TYR A 273 15.14 -6.29 -18.38
N GLY A 274 16.15 -5.42 -18.53
CA GLY A 274 16.55 -4.86 -19.81
C GLY A 274 15.53 -3.90 -20.42
N PHE A 275 14.73 -3.23 -19.61
CA PHE A 275 13.69 -2.33 -20.12
C PHE A 275 14.24 -0.96 -20.53
N PRO A 276 13.71 -0.35 -21.60
CA PRO A 276 14.15 0.96 -22.07
C PRO A 276 13.73 2.08 -21.12
N ALA A 277 14.71 2.84 -20.64
CA ALA A 277 14.55 4.01 -19.77
C ALA A 277 15.74 4.96 -19.89
N ASP A 278 15.54 6.24 -19.51
CA ASP A 278 16.65 7.19 -19.34
C ASP A 278 17.28 7.02 -17.95
N ILE A 279 18.02 5.92 -17.79
CA ILE A 279 18.65 5.54 -16.52
C ILE A 279 19.58 6.64 -16.00
N LYS A 280 20.30 7.33 -16.88
CA LYS A 280 21.24 8.39 -16.48
C LYS A 280 20.49 9.59 -15.91
N LYS A 281 19.37 10.00 -16.50
CA LYS A 281 18.53 11.09 -15.94
C LYS A 281 17.96 10.69 -14.59
N TRP A 282 17.50 9.45 -14.44
CA TRP A 282 16.95 8.94 -13.18
C TRP A 282 18.00 8.86 -12.08
N GLU A 283 19.19 8.32 -12.36
CA GLU A 283 20.30 8.25 -11.40
C GLU A 283 20.70 9.65 -10.91
N ARG A 284 20.92 10.59 -11.83
CA ARG A 284 21.24 11.99 -11.48
C ARG A 284 20.17 12.63 -10.61
N THR A 285 18.90 12.37 -10.89
CA THR A 285 17.80 12.99 -10.14
C THR A 285 17.63 12.33 -8.77
N ARG A 286 17.75 11.01 -8.70
CA ARG A 286 17.77 10.26 -7.44
C ARG A 286 18.88 10.77 -6.53
N ASP A 287 20.09 10.93 -7.06
CA ASP A 287 21.24 11.37 -6.26
C ASP A 287 21.04 12.82 -5.75
N LYS A 288 20.50 13.72 -6.58
CA LYS A 288 20.09 15.09 -6.16
C LYS A 288 19.03 15.10 -5.06
N ILE A 289 18.02 14.23 -5.14
CA ILE A 289 17.00 14.12 -4.09
C ILE A 289 17.66 13.70 -2.78
N LYS A 290 18.57 12.71 -2.85
CA LYS A 290 19.30 12.25 -1.66
C LYS A 290 20.13 13.37 -1.05
N GLU A 291 20.90 14.09 -1.85
CA GLU A 291 21.68 15.25 -1.40
C GLU A 291 20.77 16.29 -0.72
N GLU A 292 19.66 16.68 -1.36
CA GLU A 292 18.75 17.68 -0.80
C GLU A 292 18.10 17.24 0.52
N VAL A 293 17.66 15.98 0.62
CA VAL A 293 17.08 15.46 1.86
C VAL A 293 18.12 15.43 3.00
N LEU A 294 19.37 15.06 2.70
CA LEU A 294 20.43 15.04 3.70
C LEU A 294 20.84 16.45 4.14
N GLU A 295 20.75 17.44 3.26
CA GLU A 295 21.08 18.83 3.56
C GLU A 295 19.94 19.55 4.29
N LYS A 296 18.70 19.45 3.77
CA LYS A 296 17.55 20.26 4.23
C LYS A 296 16.62 19.52 5.17
N GLY A 297 16.60 18.18 5.11
CA GLY A 297 15.77 17.36 5.98
C GLY A 297 16.42 17.03 7.31
N TRP A 298 17.73 17.23 7.43
CA TRP A 298 18.49 17.00 8.66
C TRP A 298 18.53 18.27 9.51
N ASN A 299 18.24 18.13 10.80
CA ASN A 299 18.30 19.23 11.74
C ASN A 299 19.43 19.02 12.75
N GLU A 300 20.47 19.86 12.67
CA GLU A 300 21.66 19.76 13.51
C GLU A 300 21.35 19.95 15.01
N LYS A 301 20.37 20.78 15.35
CA LYS A 301 20.00 21.02 16.76
C LYS A 301 19.31 19.79 17.37
N LYS A 302 18.41 19.16 16.61
CA LYS A 302 17.66 17.96 17.03
C LYS A 302 18.48 16.68 16.87
N GLN A 303 19.53 16.70 16.05
CA GLN A 303 20.27 15.52 15.61
C GLN A 303 19.31 14.47 15.03
N ALA A 304 18.38 14.91 14.19
CA ALA A 304 17.34 14.05 13.63
C ALA A 304 16.80 14.57 12.29
N PHE A 305 16.18 13.68 11.51
CA PHE A 305 15.35 14.08 10.37
C PHE A 305 14.02 14.67 10.84
N VAL A 306 13.70 15.87 10.35
CA VAL A 306 12.47 16.60 10.67
C VAL A 306 11.31 16.20 9.77
N GLN A 307 10.10 16.66 10.09
CA GLN A 307 8.89 16.38 9.33
C GLN A 307 8.95 16.98 7.92
N HIS A 308 9.26 18.27 7.82
CA HIS A 308 9.41 19.00 6.57
C HIS A 308 10.50 20.07 6.72
N TYR A 309 11.03 20.57 5.60
CA TYR A 309 12.21 21.45 5.60
C TYR A 309 12.03 22.76 6.38
N ASP A 310 10.80 23.24 6.53
CA ASP A 310 10.47 24.49 7.21
C ASP A 310 10.15 24.33 8.72
N THR A 311 10.50 23.20 9.36
CA THR A 311 10.22 22.96 10.80
C THR A 311 11.31 22.16 11.51
N ASP A 312 11.35 22.29 12.84
CA ASP A 312 12.14 21.45 13.74
C ASP A 312 11.33 20.25 14.30
N ALA A 313 10.04 20.15 13.95
CA ALA A 313 9.17 19.08 14.43
C ALA A 313 9.61 17.71 13.87
N LEU A 314 9.51 16.67 14.70
CA LEU A 314 9.82 15.29 14.28
C LEU A 314 8.59 14.59 13.70
N ASP A 315 8.83 13.59 12.86
CA ASP A 315 7.78 12.74 12.28
C ASP A 315 8.21 11.27 12.35
N SER A 316 7.34 10.43 12.90
CA SER A 316 7.57 8.99 13.04
C SER A 316 7.76 8.26 11.71
N SER A 317 7.25 8.80 10.59
CA SER A 317 7.45 8.24 9.26
C SER A 317 8.92 8.18 8.86
N ASN A 318 9.76 9.04 9.44
CA ASN A 318 11.20 9.02 9.18
C ASN A 318 11.91 7.75 9.71
N LEU A 319 11.25 6.95 10.57
CA LEU A 319 11.75 5.64 10.97
C LEU A 319 11.80 4.64 9.80
N LEU A 320 11.11 4.92 8.69
CA LEU A 320 11.10 4.08 7.49
C LEU A 320 12.31 4.32 6.58
N LEU A 321 13.07 5.40 6.72
CA LEU A 321 14.25 5.70 5.89
C LEU A 321 15.20 4.50 5.73
N PRO A 322 15.65 3.82 6.81
CA PRO A 322 16.53 2.67 6.66
C PRO A 322 15.82 1.42 6.11
N VAL A 323 14.53 1.25 6.41
CA VAL A 323 13.70 0.15 5.87
C VAL A 323 13.56 0.26 4.35
N LEU A 324 13.46 1.49 3.85
CA LEU A 324 13.42 1.84 2.44
C LEU A 324 14.82 1.85 1.79
N GLY A 325 15.89 1.63 2.56
CA GLY A 325 17.26 1.64 2.06
C GLY A 325 17.78 3.02 1.66
N PHE A 326 17.14 4.11 2.12
CA PHE A 326 17.60 5.47 1.87
C PHE A 326 18.95 5.72 2.55
N LEU A 327 19.09 5.24 3.79
CA LEU A 327 20.32 5.19 4.58
C LEU A 327 20.51 3.81 5.21
N PRO A 328 21.75 3.39 5.51
CA PRO A 328 22.01 2.18 6.32
C PRO A 328 21.39 2.28 7.73
N PHE A 329 21.07 1.13 8.33
CA PHE A 329 20.54 1.07 9.70
C PHE A 329 21.52 1.59 10.76
N ASP A 330 22.82 1.49 10.49
CA ASP A 330 23.92 1.91 11.37
C ASP A 330 24.45 3.33 11.04
N ASP A 331 23.83 4.04 10.10
CA ASP A 331 24.12 5.45 9.87
C ASP A 331 23.78 6.24 11.15
N GLN A 332 24.72 7.06 11.63
CA GLN A 332 24.56 7.80 12.88
C GLN A 332 23.31 8.70 12.86
N ARG A 333 22.94 9.25 11.70
CA ARG A 333 21.73 10.07 11.54
C ARG A 333 20.46 9.26 11.72
N VAL A 334 20.47 7.99 11.29
CA VAL A 334 19.34 7.07 11.50
C VAL A 334 19.23 6.74 12.99
N VAL A 335 20.32 6.33 13.62
CA VAL A 335 20.36 5.98 15.04
C VAL A 335 19.89 7.15 15.90
N SER A 336 20.41 8.36 15.67
CA SER A 336 20.03 9.55 16.44
C SER A 336 18.59 9.98 16.18
N THR A 337 18.07 9.81 14.95
CA THR A 337 16.65 10.07 14.63
C THR A 337 15.74 9.14 15.40
N VAL A 338 16.07 7.84 15.49
CA VAL A 338 15.32 6.86 16.30
C VAL A 338 15.28 7.30 17.76
N GLU A 339 16.44 7.69 18.30
CA GLU A 339 16.56 8.15 19.68
C GLU A 339 15.78 9.45 19.94
N ALA A 340 15.81 10.40 19.00
CA ALA A 340 15.06 11.65 19.10
C ALA A 340 13.54 11.41 19.06
N ILE A 341 13.07 10.59 18.12
CA ILE A 341 11.66 10.22 18.01
C ILE A 341 11.19 9.50 19.28
N ARG A 342 11.99 8.57 19.82
CA ARG A 342 11.66 7.90 21.09
C ARG A 342 11.56 8.88 22.26
N ARG A 343 12.39 9.93 22.30
CA ARG A 343 12.31 10.93 23.38
C ARG A 343 11.10 11.85 23.27
N GLU A 344 10.72 12.24 22.06
CA GLU A 344 9.72 13.30 21.85
C GLU A 344 8.32 12.80 21.48
N LEU A 345 8.21 11.63 20.86
CA LEU A 345 6.95 11.10 20.33
C LEU A 345 6.50 9.81 21.03
N ASP A 346 7.29 9.23 21.94
CA ASP A 346 6.88 8.05 22.70
C ASP A 346 5.82 8.40 23.75
N HIS A 347 4.81 7.55 23.80
CA HIS A 347 3.77 7.55 24.81
C HIS A 347 3.41 6.11 25.15
N GLU A 348 3.83 5.66 26.34
CA GLU A 348 3.56 4.32 26.86
C GLU A 348 3.98 3.18 25.90
N GLY A 349 5.08 3.37 25.17
CA GLY A 349 5.59 2.40 24.20
C GLY A 349 4.88 2.41 22.83
N PHE A 350 4.03 3.41 22.58
CA PHE A 350 3.51 3.77 21.26
C PHE A 350 4.12 5.09 20.81
N LEU A 351 4.05 5.38 19.50
CA LEU A 351 4.56 6.64 18.96
C LEU A 351 3.39 7.47 18.40
N TYR A 352 3.37 8.76 18.73
CA TYR A 352 2.59 9.75 18.00
C TYR A 352 3.13 9.91 16.57
N ARG A 353 2.27 10.33 15.63
CA ARG A 353 2.71 10.60 14.24
C ARG A 353 3.75 11.72 14.22
N TYR A 354 3.44 12.81 14.92
CA TYR A 354 4.24 14.01 15.11
C TYR A 354 3.75 14.72 16.38
N ALA A 355 4.46 15.75 16.84
CA ALA A 355 4.07 16.49 18.05
C ALA A 355 2.77 17.28 17.83
N GLY A 356 1.80 17.14 18.74
CA GLY A 356 0.49 17.81 18.65
C GLY A 356 -0.58 17.05 17.88
N ASP A 357 -0.34 15.78 17.57
CA ASP A 357 -1.32 14.83 17.02
C ASP A 357 -2.42 14.40 18.00
#